data_AF-A0A6P0Q4M4-F1
#
_entry.id   AF-A0A6P0Q4M4-F1
#
_cell.length_a   1.000
_cell.length_b   1.000
_cell.length_c   1.000
_cell.angle_alpha   90.00
_cell.angle_beta   90.00
_cell.angle_gamma   90.00
#
_symmetry.space_group_name_H-M   'P 1'
#
loop_
_entity.id
_entity.type
_entity.pdbx_description
1 polymer ?
#
loop_
_entity_poly.entity_id
_entity_poly.type
_entity_poly.pdbx_seq_one_letter_code
_entity_poly.pdbx_strand_id
1 'polypeptide(L)'
;LCGIDLLEPIDTNLEITAQERAECENLLSAVIQNWSILKNTSIEGFRKAFLQRNGIVRIRDGSWLLQVERETYDILLDRIPWSIRVVKLPWMDNILYVEW
;
A
#
# COMPACT_ATOMS: atom_id res chain seq x y z
N LEU A 1 5.51 1.04 -10.55
CA LEU A 1 5.64 0.01 -9.48
C LEU A 1 4.79 -1.24 -9.73
N CYS A 2 4.18 -1.39 -10.91
CA CYS A 2 3.37 -2.57 -11.25
C CYS A 2 4.08 -3.53 -12.22
N GLY A 3 5.39 -3.38 -12.44
CA GLY A 3 6.12 -4.13 -13.47
C GLY A 3 5.81 -3.71 -14.91
N ILE A 4 5.10 -2.59 -15.09
CA ILE A 4 4.72 -1.99 -16.37
C ILE A 4 5.73 -0.88 -16.70
N ASP A 5 6.15 -0.78 -17.97
CA ASP A 5 7.05 0.29 -18.42
C ASP A 5 6.38 1.67 -18.30
N LEU A 6 7.17 2.72 -18.03
CA LEU A 6 6.63 4.07 -17.80
C LEU A 6 5.90 4.63 -19.03
N LEU A 7 6.30 4.23 -20.24
CA LEU A 7 5.73 4.70 -21.50
C LEU A 7 4.73 3.69 -22.08
N GLU A 8 4.50 2.56 -21.41
CA GLU A 8 3.54 1.57 -21.86
C GLU A 8 2.11 2.08 -21.69
N PRO A 9 1.31 2.12 -22.76
CA PRO A 9 -0.08 2.55 -22.67
C PRO A 9 -0.89 1.52 -21.88
N ILE A 10 -1.62 2.00 -20.88
CA ILE A 10 -2.51 1.17 -20.06
C ILE A 10 -3.94 1.36 -20.55
N ASP A 11 -4.68 0.26 -20.72
CA ASP A 11 -6.10 0.32 -21.03
C ASP A 11 -6.87 0.87 -19.82
N THR A 12 -7.48 2.04 -20.01
CA THR A 12 -8.28 2.71 -18.99
C THR A 12 -9.73 2.21 -18.93
N ASN A 13 -10.14 1.34 -19.85
CA ASN A 13 -11.49 0.77 -19.90
C ASN A 13 -11.62 -0.52 -19.08
N LEU A 14 -10.62 -0.85 -18.26
CA LEU A 14 -10.65 -2.03 -17.41
C LEU A 14 -11.76 -1.89 -16.36
N GLU A 15 -12.79 -2.74 -16.45
CA GLU A 15 -13.86 -2.80 -15.46
C GLU A 15 -13.47 -3.74 -14.32
N ILE A 16 -13.51 -3.23 -13.09
CA ILE A 16 -13.35 -4.05 -11.89
C ILE A 16 -14.62 -4.86 -11.70
N THR A 17 -14.51 -6.18 -11.80
CA THR A 17 -15.65 -7.08 -11.62
C THR A 17 -16.15 -7.06 -10.17
N ALA A 18 -17.41 -7.45 -9.96
CA ALA A 18 -17.97 -7.58 -8.62
C ALA A 18 -17.18 -8.56 -7.74
N GLN A 19 -16.63 -9.62 -8.33
CA GLN A 19 -15.79 -10.59 -7.65
C GLN A 19 -14.46 -9.98 -7.19
N GLU A 20 -13.74 -9.27 -8.07
CA GLU A 20 -12.47 -8.62 -7.70
C GLU A 20 -12.67 -7.56 -6.62
N ARG A 21 -13.77 -6.79 -6.71
CA ARG A 21 -14.13 -5.83 -5.67
C ARG A 21 -14.37 -6.52 -4.32
N ALA A 22 -15.11 -7.62 -4.31
CA ALA A 22 -15.36 -8.39 -3.09
C ALA A 22 -14.05 -8.93 -2.50
N GLU A 23 -13.14 -9.46 -3.32
CA GLU A 23 -11.82 -9.91 -2.87
C GLU A 23 -10.98 -8.77 -2.28
N CYS A 24 -11.03 -7.57 -2.87
CA CYS A 24 -10.36 -6.40 -2.30
C CYS A 24 -10.94 -6.02 -0.93
N GLU A 25 -12.27 -6.06 -0.75
CA GLU A 25 -12.91 -5.77 0.53
C GLU A 25 -12.59 -6.85 1.58
N ASN A 26 -12.53 -8.11 1.18
CA ASN A 26 -12.08 -9.23 2.02
C ASN A 26 -10.64 -9.03 2.48
N LEU A 27 -9.73 -8.65 1.57
CA LEU A 27 -8.33 -8.37 1.90
C LEU A 27 -8.21 -7.23 2.90
N LEU A 28 -8.92 -6.11 2.68
CA LEU A 28 -8.90 -4.97 3.60
C LEU A 28 -9.43 -5.36 4.99
N SER A 29 -10.51 -6.15 5.02
CA SER A 29 -11.06 -6.67 6.28
C SER A 29 -10.06 -7.58 7.00
N ALA A 30 -9.40 -8.49 6.27
CA ALA A 30 -8.38 -9.37 6.83
C ALA A 30 -7.19 -8.59 7.39
N VAL A 31 -6.73 -7.53 6.70
CA VAL A 31 -5.66 -6.66 7.21
C VAL A 31 -6.05 -6.01 8.54
N ILE A 32 -7.25 -5.45 8.63
CA ILE A 32 -7.74 -4.81 9.86
C ILE A 32 -7.86 -5.82 11.00
N GLN A 33 -8.38 -7.02 10.72
CA GLN A 33 -8.53 -8.09 11.71
C GLN A 33 -7.17 -8.59 12.24
N ASN A 34 -6.19 -8.76 11.36
CA ASN A 34 -4.86 -9.23 11.74
C ASN A 34 -4.04 -8.13 12.44
N TRP A 35 -4.30 -6.85 12.15
CA TRP A 35 -3.67 -5.72 12.83
C TRP A 35 -4.49 -5.28 14.04
N SER A 36 -4.50 -6.12 15.07
CA SER A 36 -5.39 -6.06 16.24
C SER A 36 -5.50 -4.71 16.96
N ILE A 37 -4.46 -3.86 16.92
CA ILE A 37 -4.51 -2.52 17.52
C ILE A 37 -5.51 -1.57 16.84
N LEU A 38 -5.87 -1.84 15.57
CA LEU A 38 -6.85 -1.06 14.83
C LEU A 38 -8.28 -1.25 15.35
N LYS A 39 -8.55 -2.28 16.14
CA LYS A 39 -9.85 -2.57 16.77
C LYS A 39 -10.99 -2.50 15.76
N ASN A 40 -11.92 -1.56 15.94
CA ASN A 40 -13.12 -1.38 15.15
C ASN A 40 -12.96 -0.33 14.04
N THR A 41 -11.74 -0.05 13.60
CA THR A 41 -11.48 0.83 12.46
C THR A 41 -12.23 0.31 11.24
N SER A 42 -13.04 1.16 10.60
CA SER A 42 -13.73 0.81 9.36
C SER A 42 -12.75 0.73 8.19
N ILE A 43 -13.13 0.02 7.11
CA ILE A 43 -12.33 -0.04 5.87
C ILE A 43 -12.04 1.37 5.33
N GLU A 44 -13.03 2.27 5.36
CA GLU A 44 -12.86 3.66 4.93
C GLU A 44 -11.89 4.44 5.84
N GLY A 45 -11.96 4.24 7.15
CA GLY A 45 -11.00 4.83 8.09
C GLY A 45 -9.58 4.32 7.84
N PHE A 46 -9.42 3.00 7.63
CA PHE A 46 -8.15 2.37 7.29
C PHE A 46 -7.58 2.91 5.98
N ARG A 47 -8.39 3.03 4.92
CA ARG A 47 -7.97 3.61 3.63
C ARG A 47 -7.45 5.02 3.79
N LYS A 48 -8.21 5.90 4.45
CA LYS A 48 -7.81 7.30 4.64
C LYS A 48 -6.55 7.45 5.47
N ALA A 49 -6.43 6.66 6.54
CA ALA A 49 -5.25 6.72 7.41
C ALA A 49 -4.01 6.10 6.74
N PHE A 50 -4.09 4.90 6.17
CA PHE A 50 -2.88 4.14 5.85
C PHE A 50 -2.67 3.86 4.37
N LEU A 51 -3.62 4.18 3.48
CA LEU A 51 -3.47 3.93 2.04
C LEU A 51 -3.51 5.21 1.21
N GLN A 52 -4.35 6.17 1.58
CA GLN A 52 -4.53 7.44 0.88
C GLN A 52 -3.67 8.52 1.53
N ARG A 53 -2.36 8.40 1.33
CA ARG A 53 -1.36 9.26 1.95
C ARG A 53 -0.53 10.01 0.93
N ASN A 54 -0.24 11.26 1.26
CA ASN A 54 0.72 12.04 0.50
C ASN A 54 2.10 11.44 0.66
N GLY A 55 2.87 11.45 -0.42
CA GLY A 55 4.24 10.98 -0.37
C GLY A 55 4.99 11.35 -1.64
N ILE A 56 6.31 11.21 -1.56
CA ILE A 56 7.23 11.44 -2.67
C ILE A 56 7.92 10.11 -3.00
N VAL A 57 7.85 9.73 -4.27
CA VAL A 57 8.59 8.59 -4.81
C VAL A 57 9.81 9.10 -5.55
N ARG A 58 10.98 8.53 -5.25
CA ARG A 58 12.25 8.85 -5.92
C ARG A 58 13.09 7.59 -6.12
N ILE A 59 14.02 7.66 -7.06
CA ILE A 59 15.07 6.65 -7.21
C ILE A 59 16.27 7.10 -6.37
N ARG A 60 16.79 6.19 -5.55
CA ARG A 60 18.00 6.39 -4.75
C ARG A 60 18.83 5.11 -4.78
N ASP A 61 20.10 5.23 -5.16
CA ASP A 61 21.04 4.10 -5.18
C ASP A 61 20.52 2.87 -5.97
N GLY A 62 19.83 3.12 -7.08
CA GLY A 62 19.23 2.09 -7.94
C GLY A 62 17.94 1.44 -7.40
N SER A 63 17.46 1.86 -6.24
CA SER A 63 16.20 1.38 -5.65
C SER A 63 15.14 2.48 -5.60
N TRP A 64 13.87 2.06 -5.50
CA TRP A 64 12.77 3.00 -5.25
C TRP A 64 12.70 3.35 -3.77
N LEU A 65 12.46 4.62 -3.47
CA LEU A 65 12.21 5.13 -2.13
C LEU A 65 10.90 5.92 -2.14
N LEU A 66 9.90 5.44 -1.40
CA LEU A 66 8.67 6.15 -1.09
C LEU A 66 8.81 6.76 0.31
N GLN A 67 8.70 8.07 0.40
CA GLN A 67 8.64 8.79 1.67
C GLN A 67 7.21 9.31 1.87
N VAL A 68 6.54 8.79 2.88
CA VAL A 68 5.17 9.16 3.21
C VAL A 68 5.19 10.35 4.17
N GLU A 69 4.28 11.31 3.97
CA GLU A 69 4.09 12.42 4.92
C GLU A 69 3.70 11.87 6.29
N ARG A 70 4.32 12.34 7.39
CA ARG A 70 4.09 11.78 8.73
C ARG A 70 2.80 12.31 9.34
N GLU A 71 2.05 11.42 9.97
CA GLU A 71 0.82 11.74 10.70
C GLU A 71 0.82 11.14 12.11
N THR A 72 0.00 11.71 12.98
CA THR A 72 -0.05 11.32 14.41
C THR A 72 -0.37 9.84 14.64
N TYR A 73 -1.19 9.25 13.77
CA TYR A 73 -1.64 7.87 13.89
C TYR A 73 -0.65 6.85 13.29
N ASP A 74 0.46 7.30 12.69
CA ASP A 74 1.53 6.42 12.21
C ASP A 74 2.23 5.67 13.35
N ILE A 75 2.08 6.12 14.60
CA ILE A 75 2.51 5.39 15.80
C ILE A 75 1.93 3.97 15.88
N LEU A 76 0.78 3.72 15.25
CA LEU A 76 0.17 2.40 15.21
C LEU A 76 0.98 1.42 14.35
N LEU A 77 1.76 1.92 13.38
CA LEU A 77 2.58 1.10 12.48
C LEU A 77 3.67 0.33 13.24
N ASP A 78 4.09 0.80 14.42
CA ASP A 78 5.02 0.08 15.29
C ASP A 78 4.46 -1.24 15.87
N ARG A 79 3.16 -1.49 15.65
CA ARG A 79 2.43 -2.67 16.13
C ARG A 79 1.88 -3.52 14.98
N ILE A 80 2.24 -3.22 13.73
CA ILE A 80 1.83 -4.04 12.59
C ILE A 80 2.63 -5.36 12.59
N PRO A 81 1.98 -6.53 12.38
CA PRO A 81 2.65 -7.81 12.57
C PRO A 81 3.49 -8.28 11.36
N TRP A 82 3.64 -7.46 10.32
CA TRP A 82 4.42 -7.75 9.12
C TRP A 82 5.29 -6.55 8.71
N SER A 83 6.29 -6.79 7.85
CA SER A 83 7.13 -5.69 7.33
C SER A 83 6.38 -4.89 6.27
N ILE A 84 6.39 -3.56 6.42
CA ILE A 84 5.88 -2.60 5.43
C ILE A 84 6.95 -1.62 4.91
N ARG A 85 8.19 -1.75 5.39
CA ARG A 85 9.31 -0.84 5.05
C ARG A 85 10.07 -1.27 3.81
N VAL A 86 9.99 -2.54 3.44
CA VAL A 86 10.69 -3.11 2.28
C VAL A 86 9.69 -3.93 1.48
N VAL A 87 9.41 -3.51 0.26
CA VAL A 87 8.48 -4.17 -0.65
C VAL A 87 9.23 -4.64 -1.89
N LYS A 88 9.14 -5.94 -2.16
CA LYS A 88 9.71 -6.58 -3.35
C LYS A 88 8.75 -7.65 -3.83
N LEU A 89 7.93 -7.30 -4.81
CA LEU A 89 6.97 -8.21 -5.44
C LEU A 89 7.66 -8.96 -6.61
N PRO A 90 7.14 -10.12 -7.03
CA PRO A 90 7.77 -10.94 -8.08
C PRO A 90 7.98 -10.22 -9.41
N TRP A 91 7.17 -9.21 -9.71
CA TRP A 91 7.20 -8.41 -10.94
C TRP A 91 7.94 -7.07 -10.81
N MET A 92 8.62 -6.82 -9.69
CA MET A 92 9.40 -5.60 -9.51
C MET A 92 10.87 -5.86 -9.86
N ASP A 93 11.49 -5.00 -10.68
CA ASP A 93 12.94 -5.08 -10.96
C ASP A 93 13.78 -4.65 -9.76
N ASN A 94 13.39 -3.54 -9.11
CA ASN A 94 14.10 -2.94 -7.99
C ASN A 94 13.27 -2.99 -6.71
N ILE A 95 13.93 -2.99 -5.55
CA ILE A 95 13.27 -2.95 -4.24
C ILE A 95 12.61 -1.57 -4.06
N LEU A 96 11.45 -1.55 -3.41
CA LEU A 96 10.83 -0.33 -2.89
C LEU A 96 11.05 -0.26 -1.38
N TYR A 97 11.82 0.74 -0.95
CA TYR A 97 11.90 1.14 0.45
C TYR A 97 10.80 2.13 0.77
N VAL A 98 10.14 1.96 1.91
CA VAL A 98 9.07 2.84 2.39
C VAL A 98 9.47 3.44 3.73
N GLU A 99 9.52 4.75 3.77
CA GLU A 99 9.74 5.55 4.97
C GLU A 99 8.43 6.20 5.41
N TRP A 100 8.00 5.84 6.63
CA TRP A 100 6.85 6.40 7.36
C TRP A 100 7.35 7.28 8.52
#